data_AF-A0A3P7LJ90-F1
#
_entry.id   AF-A0A3P7LJ90-F1
#
_cell.length_a   1.000
_cell.length_b   1.000
_cell.length_c   1.000
_cell.angle_alpha   90.00
_cell.angle_beta   90.00
_cell.angle_gamma   90.00
#
_symmetry.space_group_name_H-M   'P 1'
#
loop_
_entity.id
_entity.type
_entity.pdbx_description
1 polymer ?
#
loop_
_entity_poly.entity_id
_entity_poly.type
_entity_poly.pdbx_seq_one_letter_code
_entity_poly.pdbx_strand_id
1 'polypeptide(L)'
;MTLFEQRINWLGRNSRATFGTLAEKCVVLLLDFSEFSRPCLEKMFRYLRHLLQEQIAVYVEWFNLIAICETMEVFHTECVPVNPDNLQEAWVWLLARHAGGTRNFLAGFKYVFERMKDQQQQHQQPVGFYLFATGVADQEDSPLAAYVSSALAVRGGYLHCVLFSTEKSKESKESEAIQTGRFADPQETAQSLRSLANETGGRFHWFSESGVIQSDDVQQLMDEISRAVHFSLTGKQLIDQFRTKYAKPSVTSSCEKRTCLRDKTNVISIATPVKPDPNSIPTTSLSEARRIFLRRKQQEAKRISKSLTWQPQRAQIARMKRLTPALTESFFYSEETNKVETVLGRTNKVPGIRKGIRKESIPANEEFVSSSEWLSKYSTKAQRVSLARLLSGIGCRHRTEVIRPGSMQVSARYCADLFPLIQVRGKTRHFQLTPDQCNNFELQVRNLLKRYRKRLFWLLSSPRVYLGVLLEDCIIFVIDISASMQCVVEDLKEKLERIIWEDVCK
;
A
#
# COMPACT_ATOMS: atom_id res chain seq x y z
N MET A 1 10.71 1.24 -8.95
CA MET A 1 10.62 2.32 -9.94
C MET A 1 9.15 2.56 -10.25
N THR A 2 8.66 2.34 -11.48
CA THR A 2 7.31 2.71 -11.97
C THR A 2 6.12 2.59 -10.99
N LEU A 3 6.01 1.52 -10.20
CA LEU A 3 4.94 1.38 -9.20
C LEU A 3 5.05 2.38 -8.02
N PHE A 4 6.27 2.64 -7.53
CA PHE A 4 6.50 3.64 -6.48
C PHE A 4 6.35 5.06 -7.02
N GLU A 5 6.82 5.33 -8.25
CA GLU A 5 6.57 6.59 -8.95
C GLU A 5 5.06 6.85 -9.14
N GLN A 6 4.30 5.83 -9.54
CA GLN A 6 2.83 5.90 -9.62
C GLN A 6 2.18 6.16 -8.24
N ARG A 7 2.72 5.60 -7.15
CA ARG A 7 2.21 5.83 -5.79
C ARG A 7 2.53 7.24 -5.27
N ILE A 8 3.75 7.73 -5.47
CA ILE A 8 4.16 9.10 -5.09
C ILE A 8 3.34 10.13 -5.89
N ASN A 9 3.19 9.92 -7.20
CA ASN A 9 2.37 10.76 -8.07
C ASN A 9 0.86 10.68 -7.73
N TRP A 10 0.39 9.56 -7.15
CA TRP A 10 -0.98 9.44 -6.63
C TRP A 10 -1.16 10.16 -5.29
N LEU A 11 -0.15 10.17 -4.42
CA LEU A 11 -0.13 10.95 -3.17
C LEU A 11 -0.12 12.45 -3.48
N GLY A 12 0.77 12.91 -4.37
CA GLY A 12 0.87 14.31 -4.82
C GLY A 12 -0.27 14.78 -5.74
N ARG A 13 -1.52 14.35 -5.51
CA ARG A 13 -2.70 14.76 -6.29
C ARG A 13 -3.90 15.09 -5.40
N ASN A 14 -4.52 16.24 -5.70
CA ASN A 14 -5.72 16.76 -5.06
C ASN A 14 -5.56 16.83 -3.52
N SER A 15 -6.62 16.58 -2.73
CA SER A 15 -6.57 16.60 -1.25
C SER A 15 -5.53 15.66 -0.61
N ARG A 16 -4.96 14.69 -1.34
CA ARG A 16 -3.85 13.87 -0.82
C ARG A 16 -2.49 14.59 -0.85
N ALA A 17 -2.37 15.63 -1.67
CA ALA A 17 -1.20 16.52 -1.68
C ALA A 17 -1.26 17.57 -0.54
N THR A 18 -2.32 17.57 0.27
CA THR A 18 -2.52 18.54 1.35
C THR A 18 -2.81 17.88 2.71
N PHE A 19 -3.47 16.72 2.76
CA PHE A 19 -3.75 15.97 4.00
C PHE A 19 -3.14 14.55 4.03
N GLY A 20 -2.37 14.16 3.02
CA GLY A 20 -2.00 12.76 2.81
C GLY A 20 -3.22 11.86 2.56
N THR A 21 -3.08 10.56 2.86
CA THR A 21 -4.20 9.60 2.72
C THR A 21 -4.94 9.40 4.04
N LEU A 22 -6.24 9.68 4.07
CA LEU A 22 -7.11 9.28 5.18
C LEU A 22 -7.33 7.77 5.14
N ALA A 23 -7.06 7.07 6.25
CA ALA A 23 -7.13 5.60 6.31
C ALA A 23 -8.20 5.07 7.27
N GLU A 24 -8.59 5.89 8.25
CA GLU A 24 -9.47 5.56 9.37
C GLU A 24 -10.95 5.77 8.98
N LYS A 25 -11.85 5.05 9.67
CA LYS A 25 -13.30 5.12 9.40
C LYS A 25 -14.04 6.13 10.24
N CYS A 26 -13.48 6.52 11.39
CA CYS A 26 -13.92 7.64 12.19
C CYS A 26 -12.81 8.70 12.14
N VAL A 27 -13.11 9.91 11.64
CA VAL A 27 -12.11 10.97 11.43
C VAL A 27 -12.53 12.27 12.10
N VAL A 28 -11.71 12.76 13.03
CA VAL A 28 -11.90 14.05 13.70
C VAL A 28 -10.86 15.03 13.16
N LEU A 29 -11.30 16.11 12.51
CA LEU A 29 -10.41 17.19 12.09
C LEU A 29 -10.27 18.21 13.23
N LEU A 30 -9.04 18.48 13.64
CA LEU A 30 -8.67 19.58 14.54
C LEU A 30 -8.03 20.66 13.68
N LEU A 31 -8.55 21.88 13.70
CA LEU A 31 -8.23 22.92 12.72
C LEU A 31 -7.71 24.18 13.41
N ASP A 32 -6.52 24.64 13.05
CA ASP A 32 -5.95 25.91 13.51
C ASP A 32 -6.74 27.11 12.94
N PHE A 33 -7.54 27.72 13.81
CA PHE A 33 -8.29 28.96 13.60
C PHE A 33 -7.73 30.08 14.50
N SER A 34 -6.44 30.02 14.89
CA SER A 34 -5.78 31.12 15.62
C SER A 34 -5.75 32.41 14.80
N GLU A 35 -5.52 33.55 15.45
CA GLU A 35 -5.34 34.86 14.77
C GLU A 35 -4.28 34.76 13.65
N PHE A 36 -3.19 34.03 13.89
CA PHE A 36 -2.11 33.79 12.95
C PHE A 36 -2.51 32.99 11.69
N SER A 37 -3.60 32.21 11.76
CA SER A 37 -4.14 31.47 10.61
C SER A 37 -4.91 32.36 9.62
N ARG A 38 -5.35 33.56 10.05
CA ARG A 38 -6.19 34.48 9.25
C ARG A 38 -5.67 34.72 7.83
N PRO A 39 -4.36 34.96 7.58
CA PRO A 39 -3.85 35.21 6.22
C PRO A 39 -3.89 34.00 5.27
N CYS A 40 -4.14 32.78 5.79
CA CYS A 40 -4.28 31.57 4.98
C CYS A 40 -5.66 30.90 5.08
N LEU A 41 -6.61 31.52 5.78
CA LEU A 41 -7.94 30.96 6.06
C LEU A 41 -8.70 30.57 4.78
N GLU A 42 -8.68 31.40 3.73
CA GLU A 42 -9.28 31.08 2.43
C GLU A 42 -8.65 29.86 1.75
N LYS A 43 -7.33 29.70 1.89
CA LYS A 43 -6.57 28.56 1.35
C LYS A 43 -6.93 27.30 2.11
N MET A 44 -6.98 27.37 3.45
CA MET A 44 -7.45 26.29 4.31
C MET A 44 -8.88 25.86 3.96
N PHE A 45 -9.84 26.78 3.83
CA PHE A 45 -11.21 26.45 3.40
C PHE A 45 -11.26 25.75 2.04
N ARG A 46 -10.43 26.17 1.08
CA ARG A 46 -10.30 25.49 -0.22
C ARG A 46 -9.82 24.05 -0.05
N TYR A 47 -8.76 23.83 0.72
CA TYR A 47 -8.22 22.48 0.96
C TYR A 47 -9.20 21.59 1.74
N LEU A 48 -9.88 22.12 2.76
CA LEU A 48 -10.93 21.41 3.50
C LEU A 48 -12.12 21.03 2.61
N ARG A 49 -12.52 21.89 1.67
CA ARG A 49 -13.57 21.55 0.69
C ARG A 49 -13.17 20.35 -0.18
N HIS A 50 -11.93 20.34 -0.68
CA HIS A 50 -11.41 19.18 -1.44
C HIS A 50 -11.35 17.93 -0.56
N LEU A 51 -10.89 18.02 0.69
CA LEU A 51 -10.86 16.89 1.62
C LEU A 51 -12.25 16.29 1.88
N LEU A 52 -13.23 17.16 2.17
CA LEU A 52 -14.63 16.78 2.40
C LEU A 52 -15.21 16.04 1.17
N GLN A 53 -14.99 16.58 -0.03
CA GLN A 53 -15.55 16.04 -1.27
C GLN A 53 -14.83 14.78 -1.81
N GLU A 54 -13.52 14.66 -1.61
CA GLU A 54 -12.70 13.63 -2.28
C GLU A 54 -12.29 12.46 -1.39
N GLN A 55 -12.13 12.68 -0.09
CA GLN A 55 -11.72 11.64 0.85
C GLN A 55 -12.79 11.33 1.89
N ILE A 56 -13.34 12.33 2.59
CA ILE A 56 -14.33 12.09 3.65
C ILE A 56 -15.61 11.50 3.05
N ALA A 57 -16.21 12.14 2.05
CA ALA A 57 -17.42 11.67 1.35
C ALA A 57 -17.29 10.31 0.62
N VAL A 58 -16.09 9.72 0.55
CA VAL A 58 -15.80 8.53 -0.27
C VAL A 58 -15.26 7.36 0.56
N TYR A 59 -14.46 7.63 1.59
CA TYR A 59 -13.75 6.59 2.36
C TYR A 59 -14.05 6.61 3.86
N VAL A 60 -14.48 7.73 4.44
CA VAL A 60 -14.80 7.86 5.86
C VAL A 60 -16.26 7.44 6.10
N GLU A 61 -16.58 6.91 7.29
CA GLU A 61 -17.93 6.48 7.66
C GLU A 61 -18.54 7.42 8.72
N TRP A 62 -17.72 7.94 9.65
CA TRP A 62 -18.09 8.92 10.67
C TRP A 62 -17.06 10.06 10.76
N PHE A 63 -17.49 11.30 10.99
CA PHE A 63 -16.58 12.43 11.10
C PHE A 63 -17.02 13.50 12.12
N ASN A 64 -16.08 14.36 12.52
CA ASN A 64 -16.36 15.57 13.29
C ASN A 64 -15.33 16.67 12.98
N LEU A 65 -15.69 17.92 13.27
CA LEU A 65 -14.82 19.10 13.07
C LEU A 65 -14.68 19.89 14.38
N ILE A 66 -13.45 20.33 14.66
CA ILE A 66 -13.12 21.23 15.77
C ILE A 66 -12.24 22.35 15.22
N ALA A 67 -12.65 23.60 15.45
CA ALA A 67 -11.83 24.78 15.23
C ALA A 67 -11.17 25.17 16.56
N ILE A 68 -9.86 25.39 16.55
CA ILE A 68 -9.05 25.70 17.72
C ILE A 68 -8.49 27.12 17.57
N CYS A 69 -8.82 27.96 18.52
CA CYS A 69 -8.28 29.30 18.71
C CYS A 69 -7.74 29.39 20.16
N GLU A 70 -8.03 30.47 20.89
CA GLU A 70 -7.84 30.55 22.35
C GLU A 70 -8.73 29.55 23.10
N THR A 71 -9.90 29.25 22.54
CA THR A 71 -10.83 28.18 22.98
C THR A 71 -11.08 27.22 21.81
N MET A 72 -12.05 26.31 21.93
CA MET A 72 -12.42 25.39 20.85
C MET A 72 -13.90 25.52 20.49
N GLU A 73 -14.18 25.78 19.21
CA GLU A 73 -15.51 25.65 18.62
C GLU A 73 -15.65 24.26 18.01
N VAL A 74 -16.80 23.62 18.21
CA VAL A 74 -17.03 22.22 17.83
C VAL A 74 -18.27 22.13 16.95
N PHE A 75 -18.21 21.34 15.88
CA PHE A 75 -19.35 21.13 14.99
C PHE A 75 -20.46 20.32 15.65
N HIS A 76 -20.12 19.15 16.21
CA HIS A 76 -21.08 18.31 16.94
C HIS A 76 -20.43 17.63 18.16
N THR A 77 -21.22 17.29 19.19
CA THR A 77 -20.69 16.71 20.45
C THR A 77 -20.28 15.24 20.34
N GLU A 78 -20.66 14.61 19.23
CA GLU A 78 -20.39 13.22 18.83
C GLU A 78 -20.03 13.20 17.35
N CYS A 79 -19.27 12.20 16.89
CA CYS A 79 -19.03 12.03 15.45
C CYS A 79 -20.36 11.75 14.71
N VAL A 80 -20.56 12.42 13.59
CA VAL A 80 -21.78 12.29 12.76
C VAL A 80 -21.50 11.41 11.53
N PRO A 81 -22.49 10.68 11.02
CA PRO A 81 -22.26 9.79 9.88
C PRO A 81 -22.01 10.61 8.60
N VAL A 82 -21.16 10.10 7.71
CA VAL A 82 -20.89 10.74 6.42
C VAL A 82 -22.10 10.58 5.49
N ASN A 83 -22.84 11.67 5.29
CA ASN A 83 -23.95 11.77 4.34
C ASN A 83 -23.97 13.20 3.71
N PRO A 84 -24.72 13.44 2.61
CA PRO A 84 -24.72 14.73 1.93
C PRO A 84 -25.15 15.91 2.80
N ASP A 85 -26.12 15.70 3.69
CA ASP A 85 -26.72 16.75 4.51
C ASP A 85 -25.75 17.18 5.61
N ASN A 86 -25.17 16.23 6.34
CA ASN A 86 -24.14 16.46 7.36
C ASN A 86 -22.86 17.09 6.74
N LEU A 87 -22.47 16.69 5.52
CA LEU A 87 -21.33 17.30 4.81
C LEU A 87 -21.62 18.75 4.40
N GLN A 88 -22.86 19.05 3.99
CA GLN A 88 -23.28 20.41 3.65
C GLN A 88 -23.42 21.28 4.91
N GLU A 89 -23.94 20.75 6.01
CA GLU A 89 -24.02 21.43 7.31
C GLU A 89 -22.61 21.72 7.85
N ALA A 90 -21.72 20.73 7.84
CA ALA A 90 -20.31 20.90 8.23
C ALA A 90 -19.59 21.96 7.38
N TRP A 91 -19.90 22.06 6.09
CA TRP A 91 -19.36 23.11 5.21
C TRP A 91 -19.92 24.50 5.54
N VAL A 92 -21.23 24.62 5.83
CA VAL A 92 -21.84 25.88 6.30
C VAL A 92 -21.28 26.29 7.66
N TRP A 93 -21.09 25.32 8.56
CA TRP A 93 -20.45 25.53 9.86
C TRP A 93 -19.02 26.03 9.70
N LEU A 94 -18.22 25.45 8.80
CA LEU A 94 -16.86 25.94 8.51
C LEU A 94 -16.87 27.39 8.03
N LEU A 95 -17.74 27.74 7.08
CA LEU A 95 -17.82 29.12 6.55
C LEU A 95 -18.25 30.18 7.58
N ALA A 96 -18.84 29.77 8.71
CA ALA A 96 -19.18 30.67 9.81
C ALA A 96 -18.02 30.87 10.83
N ARG A 97 -16.94 30.10 10.73
CA ARG A 97 -15.77 30.20 11.63
C ARG A 97 -14.88 31.38 11.22
N HIS A 98 -14.35 32.08 12.21
CA HIS A 98 -13.45 33.22 12.02
C HIS A 98 -12.13 32.95 12.75
N ALA A 99 -11.01 33.30 12.13
CA ALA A 99 -9.70 33.23 12.76
C ALA A 99 -9.57 34.29 13.87
N GLY A 100 -9.04 33.91 15.04
CA GLY A 100 -8.82 34.82 16.19
C GLY A 100 -8.12 34.10 17.36
N GLY A 101 -7.76 34.82 18.42
CA GLY A 101 -7.14 34.21 19.61
C GLY A 101 -5.79 33.51 19.34
N THR A 102 -5.41 32.58 20.22
CA THR A 102 -4.09 31.90 20.22
C THR A 102 -4.15 30.50 19.57
N ARG A 103 -3.10 29.66 19.66
CA ARG A 103 -3.09 28.26 19.19
C ARG A 103 -3.19 27.27 20.36
N ASN A 104 -4.34 27.26 21.03
CA ASN A 104 -4.54 26.46 22.25
C ASN A 104 -4.85 24.98 21.94
N PHE A 105 -3.90 24.28 21.32
CA PHE A 105 -4.07 22.88 20.88
C PHE A 105 -4.45 21.96 22.05
N LEU A 106 -3.92 22.19 23.25
CA LEU A 106 -4.29 21.43 24.46
C LEU A 106 -5.77 21.55 24.81
N ALA A 107 -6.43 22.70 24.60
CA ALA A 107 -7.88 22.83 24.83
C ALA A 107 -8.69 21.98 23.83
N GLY A 108 -8.28 21.95 22.56
CA GLY A 108 -8.85 21.07 21.55
C GLY A 108 -8.69 19.58 21.91
N PHE A 109 -7.47 19.16 22.26
CA PHE A 109 -7.21 17.78 22.69
C PHE A 109 -7.98 17.40 23.95
N LYS A 110 -8.06 18.28 24.96
CA LYS A 110 -8.89 18.05 26.16
C LYS A 110 -10.36 17.88 25.82
N TYR A 111 -10.92 18.72 24.96
CA TYR A 111 -12.31 18.53 24.53
C TYR A 111 -12.51 17.18 23.83
N VAL A 112 -11.62 16.81 22.90
CA VAL A 112 -11.67 15.50 22.24
C VAL A 112 -11.64 14.39 23.30
N PHE A 113 -10.53 14.28 24.04
CA PHE A 113 -10.23 13.11 24.85
C PHE A 113 -11.09 12.98 26.11
N GLU A 114 -11.54 14.09 26.70
CA GLU A 114 -12.27 14.11 27.97
C GLU A 114 -13.78 14.36 27.82
N ARG A 115 -14.26 14.91 26.68
CA ARG A 115 -15.66 15.39 26.54
C ARG A 115 -16.41 14.90 25.30
N MET A 116 -15.75 14.69 24.16
CA MET A 116 -16.42 14.09 23.00
C MET A 116 -16.73 12.62 23.32
N LYS A 117 -18.01 12.25 23.34
CA LYS A 117 -18.42 10.88 23.70
C LYS A 117 -17.95 9.86 22.66
N ASP A 118 -17.54 8.69 23.10
CA ASP A 118 -17.04 7.65 22.21
C ASP A 118 -18.12 6.75 21.61
N GLN A 119 -18.29 6.86 20.29
CA GLN A 119 -18.91 5.81 19.48
C GLN A 119 -18.00 4.58 19.27
N GLN A 120 -16.78 4.55 19.83
CA GLN A 120 -15.88 3.40 19.77
C GLN A 120 -16.47 2.14 20.41
N GLN A 121 -17.37 2.28 21.39
CA GLN A 121 -18.11 1.14 21.95
C GLN A 121 -19.07 0.49 20.94
N GLN A 122 -19.46 1.20 19.87
CA GLN A 122 -20.24 0.67 18.75
C GLN A 122 -19.35 0.33 17.53
N HIS A 123 -18.22 1.02 17.36
CA HIS A 123 -17.35 0.90 16.19
C HIS A 123 -15.95 0.40 16.58
N GLN A 124 -15.67 -0.87 16.30
CA GLN A 124 -14.42 -1.60 16.62
C GLN A 124 -13.19 -1.17 15.79
N GLN A 125 -12.99 0.13 15.54
CA GLN A 125 -11.90 0.67 14.71
C GLN A 125 -11.28 1.92 15.34
N PRO A 126 -9.96 2.16 15.13
CA PRO A 126 -9.28 3.34 15.67
C PRO A 126 -9.84 4.62 15.06
N VAL A 127 -9.82 5.70 15.85
CA VAL A 127 -10.16 7.05 15.40
C VAL A 127 -8.91 7.74 14.85
N GLY A 128 -9.02 8.33 13.66
CA GLY A 128 -8.00 9.17 13.05
C GLY A 128 -8.22 10.62 13.45
N PHE A 129 -7.32 11.18 14.25
CA PHE A 129 -7.30 12.59 14.60
C PHE A 129 -6.36 13.30 13.62
N TYR A 130 -6.84 14.36 12.96
CA TYR A 130 -6.09 15.08 11.93
C TYR A 130 -5.97 16.54 12.31
N LEU A 131 -4.81 16.93 12.83
CA LEU A 131 -4.49 18.31 13.17
C LEU A 131 -3.98 19.06 11.93
N PHE A 132 -4.76 20.01 11.42
CA PHE A 132 -4.32 20.98 10.43
C PHE A 132 -3.79 22.23 11.15
N ALA A 133 -2.49 22.49 11.04
CA ALA A 133 -1.79 23.55 11.76
C ALA A 133 -1.08 24.54 10.81
N THR A 134 -0.95 25.80 11.26
CA THR A 134 -0.20 26.87 10.58
C THR A 134 1.09 27.27 11.34
N GLY A 135 1.34 26.65 12.49
CA GLY A 135 2.47 26.93 13.38
C GLY A 135 2.52 25.97 14.58
N VAL A 136 3.47 26.19 15.48
CA VAL A 136 3.60 25.48 16.77
C VAL A 136 2.46 25.82 17.73
N ALA A 137 2.18 24.93 18.70
CA ALA A 137 1.21 25.18 19.77
C ALA A 137 1.64 26.33 20.69
N ASP A 138 0.70 26.86 21.48
CA ASP A 138 1.05 27.75 22.62
C ASP A 138 1.67 26.97 23.79
N GLN A 139 1.57 25.63 23.78
CA GLN A 139 2.09 24.74 24.81
C GLN A 139 3.44 24.14 24.43
N GLU A 140 4.30 23.87 25.43
CA GLU A 140 5.56 23.16 25.23
C GLU A 140 5.35 21.75 24.66
N ASP A 141 6.17 21.37 23.67
CA ASP A 141 6.07 20.11 22.93
C ASP A 141 6.01 18.87 23.83
N SER A 142 6.91 18.78 24.82
CA SER A 142 7.07 17.57 25.66
C SER A 142 5.85 17.31 26.56
N PRO A 143 5.37 18.26 27.38
CA PRO A 143 4.10 18.11 28.11
C PRO A 143 2.89 17.83 27.19
N LEU A 144 2.84 18.46 26.01
CA LEU A 144 1.75 18.27 25.04
C LEU A 144 1.74 16.85 24.47
N ALA A 145 2.87 16.37 23.96
CA ALA A 145 3.02 15.04 23.39
C ALA A 145 2.80 13.94 24.44
N ALA A 146 3.33 14.11 25.66
CA ALA A 146 3.10 13.19 26.77
C ALA A 146 1.60 13.06 27.14
N TYR A 147 0.86 14.18 27.16
CA TYR A 147 -0.59 14.17 27.38
C TYR A 147 -1.33 13.46 26.24
N VAL A 148 -1.05 13.84 24.99
CA VAL A 148 -1.74 13.29 23.80
C VAL A 148 -1.47 11.80 23.62
N SER A 149 -0.21 11.35 23.78
CA SER A 149 0.16 9.94 23.69
C SER A 149 -0.49 9.10 24.81
N SER A 150 -0.52 9.63 26.04
CA SER A 150 -1.23 8.98 27.16
C SER A 150 -2.73 8.84 26.92
N ALA A 151 -3.38 9.89 26.39
CA ALA A 151 -4.81 9.87 26.08
C ALA A 151 -5.15 8.90 24.94
N LEU A 152 -4.33 8.86 23.88
CA LEU A 152 -4.51 7.95 22.75
C LEU A 152 -4.17 6.50 23.10
N ALA A 153 -3.29 6.24 24.06
CA ALA A 153 -3.04 4.90 24.60
C ALA A 153 -4.27 4.31 25.34
N VAL A 154 -5.06 5.16 26.00
CA VAL A 154 -6.33 4.74 26.65
C VAL A 154 -7.47 4.62 25.63
N ARG A 155 -7.59 5.58 24.71
CA ARG A 155 -8.73 5.69 23.80
C ARG A 155 -8.59 4.85 22.52
N GLY A 156 -7.36 4.64 22.02
CA GLY A 156 -7.10 3.89 20.79
C GLY A 156 -7.37 4.71 19.52
N GLY A 157 -6.33 5.34 18.99
CA GLY A 157 -6.37 6.13 17.77
C GLY A 157 -4.98 6.66 17.40
N TYR A 158 -4.92 7.48 16.35
CA TYR A 158 -3.68 8.05 15.84
C TYR A 158 -3.82 9.56 15.64
N LEU A 159 -2.80 10.36 15.98
CA LEU A 159 -2.75 11.77 15.63
C LEU A 159 -1.87 11.99 14.40
N HIS A 160 -2.49 12.36 13.29
CA HIS A 160 -1.81 12.82 12.09
C HIS A 160 -1.69 14.35 12.12
N CYS A 161 -0.49 14.86 11.87
CA CYS A 161 -0.22 16.30 11.83
C CYS A 161 -0.01 16.75 10.38
N VAL A 162 -0.77 17.77 10.00
CA VAL A 162 -0.77 18.41 8.67
C VAL A 162 -0.33 19.86 8.85
N LEU A 163 0.89 20.19 8.46
CA LEU A 163 1.41 21.56 8.46
C LEU A 163 1.17 22.20 7.09
N PHE A 164 0.50 23.35 7.06
CA PHE A 164 0.48 24.21 5.88
C PHE A 164 1.48 25.36 6.04
N SER A 165 2.25 25.65 5.00
CA SER A 165 3.09 26.85 4.93
C SER A 165 2.77 27.65 3.67
N THR A 166 2.37 28.91 3.87
CA THR A 166 2.24 29.88 2.78
C THR A 166 3.63 30.31 2.30
N GLU A 167 3.79 30.44 0.99
CA GLU A 167 5.04 30.92 0.40
C GLU A 167 5.14 32.45 0.52
N LYS A 168 6.34 32.96 0.82
CA LYS A 168 6.59 34.41 0.88
C LYS A 168 6.70 34.96 -0.54
N SER A 169 5.71 35.74 -0.97
CA SER A 169 5.75 36.44 -2.25
C SER A 169 6.92 37.43 -2.27
N LYS A 170 7.68 37.47 -3.37
CA LYS A 170 8.90 38.29 -3.49
C LYS A 170 8.64 39.80 -3.67
N GLU A 171 7.37 40.21 -3.63
CA GLU A 171 6.91 41.55 -4.02
C GLU A 171 6.35 42.35 -2.84
N SER A 172 6.05 41.71 -1.71
CA SER A 172 5.60 42.40 -0.48
C SER A 172 6.79 43.04 0.25
N LYS A 173 7.06 44.31 -0.05
CA LYS A 173 8.01 45.13 0.71
C LYS A 173 7.51 45.36 2.14
N GLU A 174 8.29 44.92 3.13
CA GLU A 174 8.35 45.40 4.54
C GLU A 174 7.04 45.56 5.35
N SER A 175 5.89 45.06 4.87
CA SER A 175 4.65 44.99 5.63
C SER A 175 4.15 43.55 5.76
N GLU A 176 3.86 43.15 7.00
CA GLU A 176 3.20 41.91 7.39
C GLU A 176 3.76 40.61 6.79
N ALA A 177 5.03 40.32 7.11
CA ALA A 177 5.49 38.94 7.14
C ALA A 177 4.62 38.14 8.12
N ILE A 178 3.86 37.18 7.61
CA ILE A 178 2.94 36.31 8.39
C ILE A 178 3.74 35.60 9.49
N GLN A 179 3.51 36.00 10.74
CA GLN A 179 4.31 35.54 11.89
C GLN A 179 3.87 34.13 12.32
N THR A 180 4.71 33.13 12.06
CA THR A 180 4.56 31.74 12.52
C THR A 180 4.89 31.62 14.02
N GLY A 181 4.20 32.40 14.85
CA GLY A 181 4.62 32.70 16.23
C GLY A 181 5.83 33.65 16.26
N ARG A 182 6.31 33.98 17.48
CA ARG A 182 7.42 34.92 17.67
C ARG A 182 8.82 34.33 17.41
N PHE A 183 8.97 33.01 17.34
CA PHE A 183 10.29 32.36 17.48
C PHE A 183 10.60 31.17 16.57
N ALA A 184 9.63 30.54 15.89
CA ALA A 184 9.86 29.24 15.26
C ALA A 184 10.39 29.33 13.81
N ASP A 185 11.49 28.63 13.52
CA ASP A 185 11.84 28.22 12.15
C ASP A 185 10.72 27.31 11.60
N PRO A 186 10.28 27.45 10.33
CA PRO A 186 9.45 26.45 9.66
C PRO A 186 9.97 25.00 9.79
N GLN A 187 11.29 24.77 9.85
CA GLN A 187 11.86 23.44 10.09
C GLN A 187 11.64 22.94 11.53
N GLU A 188 11.83 23.81 12.54
CA GLU A 188 11.54 23.49 13.95
C GLU A 188 10.04 23.22 14.14
N THR A 189 9.19 24.04 13.52
CA THR A 189 7.72 23.85 13.48
C THR A 189 7.36 22.48 12.89
N ALA A 190 7.97 22.12 11.76
CA ALA A 190 7.77 20.83 11.12
C ALA A 190 8.33 19.65 11.94
N GLN A 191 9.36 19.87 12.76
CA GLN A 191 9.92 18.84 13.63
C GLN A 191 9.11 18.64 14.92
N SER A 192 8.64 19.71 15.57
CA SER A 192 7.69 19.67 16.70
C SER A 192 6.46 18.84 16.34
N LEU A 193 5.75 19.25 15.27
CA LEU A 193 4.52 18.59 14.82
C LEU A 193 4.76 17.14 14.32
N ARG A 194 5.96 16.81 13.85
CA ARG A 194 6.36 15.45 13.47
C ARG A 194 6.62 14.57 14.68
N SER A 195 7.33 15.06 15.70
CA SER A 195 7.51 14.33 16.97
C SER A 195 6.14 14.02 17.58
N LEU A 196 5.28 15.04 17.70
CA LEU A 196 3.92 14.93 18.21
C LEU A 196 3.06 13.90 17.44
N ALA A 197 3.14 13.85 16.11
CA ALA A 197 2.45 12.82 15.33
C ALA A 197 3.01 11.42 15.59
N ASN A 198 4.34 11.27 15.51
CA ASN A 198 5.00 9.96 15.48
C ASN A 198 5.05 9.30 16.87
N GLU A 199 5.06 10.07 17.96
CA GLU A 199 4.89 9.59 19.34
C GLU A 199 3.49 9.00 19.63
N THR A 200 2.52 9.21 18.74
CA THR A 200 1.19 8.58 18.78
C THR A 200 1.03 7.42 17.81
N GLY A 201 2.08 7.08 17.05
CA GLY A 201 1.99 6.15 15.91
C GLY A 201 1.27 6.73 14.69
N GLY A 202 1.07 8.04 14.65
CA GLY A 202 0.47 8.77 13.55
C GLY A 202 1.41 9.00 12.36
N ARG A 203 1.20 10.12 11.64
CA ARG A 203 1.95 10.49 10.43
C ARG A 203 2.03 12.00 10.28
N PHE A 204 3.16 12.49 9.77
CA PHE A 204 3.37 13.88 9.43
C PHE A 204 3.23 14.15 7.92
N HIS A 205 2.64 15.29 7.57
CA HIS A 205 2.52 15.82 6.21
C HIS A 205 2.70 17.34 6.22
N TRP A 206 3.54 17.86 5.34
CA TRP A 206 3.86 19.27 5.20
C TRP A 206 3.82 19.68 3.74
N PHE A 207 3.06 20.73 3.44
CA PHE A 207 2.85 21.21 2.09
C PHE A 207 2.75 22.74 2.01
N SER A 208 3.01 23.27 0.83
CA SER A 208 2.75 24.65 0.43
C SER A 208 1.93 24.68 -0.87
N GLU A 209 1.76 25.87 -1.46
CA GLU A 209 1.07 26.02 -2.75
C GLU A 209 1.83 25.39 -3.93
N SER A 210 3.16 25.30 -3.84
CA SER A 210 4.00 24.51 -4.75
C SER A 210 3.87 22.99 -4.59
N GLY A 211 3.22 22.50 -3.53
CA GLY A 211 2.94 21.08 -3.28
C GLY A 211 3.56 20.53 -1.99
N VAL A 212 3.73 19.19 -1.93
CA VAL A 212 4.25 18.50 -0.74
C VAL A 212 5.74 18.82 -0.54
N ILE A 213 6.07 19.42 0.60
CA ILE A 213 7.45 19.71 1.05
C ILE A 213 8.04 18.44 1.68
N GLN A 214 7.31 17.80 2.59
CA GLN A 214 7.74 16.59 3.28
C GLN A 214 6.52 15.78 3.72
N SER A 215 6.59 14.45 3.65
CA SER A 215 5.57 13.58 4.25
C SER A 215 6.11 12.18 4.48
N ASP A 216 5.73 11.57 5.61
CA ASP A 216 6.23 10.25 5.99
C ASP A 216 5.79 9.15 5.00
N ASP A 217 4.56 9.23 4.48
CA ASP A 217 4.04 8.36 3.41
C ASP A 217 4.92 8.43 2.14
N VAL A 218 5.53 9.59 1.86
CA VAL A 218 6.43 9.79 0.70
C VAL A 218 7.86 9.34 1.05
N GLN A 219 8.35 9.64 2.25
CA GLN A 219 9.68 9.25 2.70
C GLN A 219 9.84 7.72 2.72
N GLN A 220 8.86 6.99 3.27
CA GLN A 220 8.87 5.52 3.30
C GLN A 220 8.98 4.91 1.88
N LEU A 221 8.36 5.53 0.88
CA LEU A 221 8.46 5.12 -0.53
C LEU A 221 9.83 5.46 -1.13
N MET A 222 10.39 6.63 -0.81
CA MET A 222 11.74 7.03 -1.24
C MET A 222 12.83 6.15 -0.62
N ASP A 223 12.67 5.72 0.62
CA ASP A 223 13.57 4.78 1.29
C ASP A 223 13.50 3.39 0.64
N GLU A 224 12.30 2.92 0.28
CA GLU A 224 12.14 1.64 -0.43
C GLU A 224 12.66 1.68 -1.86
N ILE A 225 12.47 2.79 -2.58
CA ILE A 225 13.14 3.06 -3.86
C ILE A 225 14.66 2.98 -3.66
N SER A 226 15.21 3.63 -2.64
CA SER A 226 16.64 3.65 -2.36
C SER A 226 17.19 2.26 -2.04
N ARG A 227 16.48 1.46 -1.23
CA ARG A 227 16.81 0.04 -0.96
C ARG A 227 16.80 -0.80 -2.24
N ALA A 228 15.79 -0.64 -3.09
CA ALA A 228 15.68 -1.36 -4.36
C ALA A 228 16.77 -0.97 -5.38
N VAL A 229 17.11 0.33 -5.47
CA VAL A 229 18.20 0.83 -6.32
C VAL A 229 19.56 0.33 -5.82
N HIS A 230 19.82 0.37 -4.52
CA HIS A 230 21.04 -0.17 -3.92
C HIS A 230 21.19 -1.67 -4.22
N PHE A 231 20.14 -2.47 -3.97
CA PHE A 231 20.11 -3.90 -4.29
C PHE A 231 20.42 -4.18 -5.77
N SER A 232 19.83 -3.39 -6.68
CA SER A 232 20.09 -3.48 -8.12
C SER A 232 21.54 -3.11 -8.48
N LEU A 233 22.11 -2.09 -7.83
CA LEU A 233 23.49 -1.66 -8.08
C LEU A 233 24.50 -2.69 -7.58
N THR A 234 24.31 -3.26 -6.38
CA THR A 234 25.14 -4.38 -5.88
C THR A 234 25.04 -5.59 -6.81
N GLY A 235 23.82 -5.92 -7.28
CA GLY A 235 23.61 -6.97 -8.27
C GLY A 235 24.37 -6.72 -9.58
N LYS A 236 24.32 -5.50 -10.12
CA LYS A 236 25.09 -5.11 -11.30
C LYS A 236 26.60 -5.20 -11.06
N GLN A 237 27.11 -4.69 -9.93
CA GLN A 237 28.54 -4.74 -9.59
C GLN A 237 29.07 -6.18 -9.55
N LEU A 238 28.30 -7.12 -8.99
CA LEU A 238 28.65 -8.54 -8.98
C LEU A 238 28.69 -9.15 -10.40
N ILE A 239 27.73 -8.78 -11.27
CA ILE A 239 27.68 -9.22 -12.67
C ILE A 239 28.84 -8.63 -13.49
N ASP A 240 29.17 -7.35 -13.30
CA ASP A 240 30.24 -6.69 -14.05
C ASP A 240 31.62 -7.13 -13.54
N GLN A 241 31.83 -7.37 -12.24
CA GLN A 241 33.03 -8.03 -11.71
C GLN A 241 33.21 -9.45 -12.30
N PHE A 242 32.12 -10.22 -12.41
CA PHE A 242 32.14 -11.52 -13.08
C PHE A 242 32.52 -11.37 -14.57
N ARG A 243 31.91 -10.43 -15.30
CA ARG A 243 32.25 -10.15 -16.70
C ARG A 243 33.70 -9.74 -16.89
N THR A 244 34.24 -8.84 -16.07
CA THR A 244 35.65 -8.44 -16.16
C THR A 244 36.60 -9.60 -15.86
N LYS A 245 36.28 -10.49 -14.91
CA LYS A 245 37.09 -11.68 -14.60
C LYS A 245 36.99 -12.80 -15.66
N TYR A 246 35.94 -12.82 -16.48
CA TYR A 246 35.71 -13.84 -17.51
C TYR A 246 35.67 -13.30 -18.96
N ALA A 247 36.04 -12.04 -19.16
CA ALA A 247 36.23 -11.47 -20.49
C ALA A 247 37.41 -12.18 -21.17
N LYS A 248 37.17 -12.77 -22.35
CA LYS A 248 38.26 -13.31 -23.17
C LYS A 248 39.16 -12.13 -23.61
N PRO A 249 40.49 -12.21 -23.46
CA PRO A 249 41.39 -11.20 -24.00
C PRO A 249 41.19 -11.09 -25.51
N SER A 250 40.96 -9.87 -26.00
CA SER A 250 41.10 -9.57 -27.43
C SER A 250 42.58 -9.69 -27.80
N VAL A 251 42.91 -10.60 -28.71
CA VAL A 251 44.30 -10.87 -29.08
C VAL A 251 44.83 -9.75 -29.98
N THR A 252 45.39 -8.71 -29.36
CA THR A 252 46.30 -7.75 -30.00
C THR A 252 47.60 -7.76 -29.20
N SER A 253 48.66 -8.29 -29.81
CA SER A 253 49.94 -8.55 -29.15
C SER A 253 50.77 -7.29 -28.94
N SER A 254 51.08 -6.99 -27.68
CA SER A 254 52.35 -6.34 -27.31
C SER A 254 52.78 -6.84 -25.92
N CYS A 255 54.09 -6.88 -25.68
CA CYS A 255 54.68 -7.43 -24.47
C CYS A 255 55.49 -6.36 -23.74
N GLU A 256 55.16 -6.10 -22.47
CA GLU A 256 56.05 -5.36 -21.59
C GLU A 256 55.96 -5.86 -20.14
N LYS A 257 57.03 -5.65 -19.38
CA LYS A 257 57.24 -6.20 -18.02
C LYS A 257 57.10 -5.10 -16.96
N ARG A 258 57.14 -5.52 -15.68
CA ARG A 258 57.22 -4.70 -14.44
C ARG A 258 55.85 -4.21 -13.92
N THR A 259 55.56 -4.06 -12.62
CA THR A 259 56.20 -4.56 -11.37
C THR A 259 55.22 -4.47 -10.19
N CYS A 260 55.33 -5.41 -9.23
CA CYS A 260 55.11 -5.28 -7.78
C CYS A 260 53.88 -4.55 -7.18
N LEU A 261 53.12 -5.30 -6.38
CA LEU A 261 52.57 -4.95 -5.04
C LEU A 261 51.58 -3.78 -4.86
N ARG A 262 50.33 -4.11 -4.48
CA ARG A 262 49.83 -3.80 -3.12
C ARG A 262 48.60 -4.62 -2.71
N ASP A 263 48.43 -4.80 -1.41
CA ASP A 263 47.42 -5.65 -0.77
C ASP A 263 45.99 -5.11 -0.86
N LYS A 264 45.03 -5.98 -1.21
CA LYS A 264 43.63 -5.90 -0.77
C LYS A 264 43.06 -7.30 -0.54
N THR A 265 42.81 -7.64 0.72
CA THR A 265 42.12 -8.87 1.13
C THR A 265 40.62 -8.76 0.82
N ASN A 266 40.22 -9.21 -0.37
CA ASN A 266 38.83 -9.16 -0.85
C ASN A 266 37.93 -10.20 -0.14
N VAL A 267 37.59 -9.92 1.13
CA VAL A 267 36.58 -10.67 1.91
C VAL A 267 35.30 -9.86 1.96
N ILE A 268 34.25 -10.35 1.30
CA ILE A 268 32.90 -9.74 1.37
C ILE A 268 32.22 -10.24 2.65
N SER A 269 32.14 -9.37 3.66
CA SER A 269 31.38 -9.63 4.89
C SER A 269 29.88 -9.36 4.68
N ILE A 270 29.05 -10.37 4.94
CA ILE A 270 27.58 -10.21 4.98
C ILE A 270 27.18 -9.98 6.44
N ALA A 271 26.71 -8.78 6.76
CA ALA A 271 26.16 -8.47 8.08
C ALA A 271 24.89 -9.32 8.35
N THR A 272 24.76 -9.85 9.57
CA THR A 272 23.64 -10.73 9.95
C THR A 272 22.39 -9.94 10.35
N PRO A 273 21.18 -10.47 10.06
CA PRO A 273 19.93 -9.81 10.44
C PRO A 273 19.65 -9.93 11.94
N VAL A 274 19.10 -8.86 12.52
CA VAL A 274 18.38 -8.91 13.81
C VAL A 274 17.01 -9.56 13.56
N LYS A 275 16.51 -10.35 14.51
CA LYS A 275 15.24 -11.10 14.39
C LYS A 275 14.04 -10.29 14.91
N PRO A 276 12.85 -10.41 14.29
CA PRO A 276 11.57 -10.19 14.94
C PRO A 276 11.14 -11.40 15.80
N ASP A 277 10.28 -11.15 16.78
CA ASP A 277 9.64 -12.14 17.67
C ASP A 277 8.19 -12.49 17.17
N PRO A 278 7.44 -13.47 17.71
CA PRO A 278 6.80 -14.47 16.84
C PRO A 278 5.27 -14.34 16.69
N ASN A 279 4.64 -13.35 17.32
CA ASN A 279 3.20 -13.40 17.64
C ASN A 279 2.26 -12.64 16.68
N SER A 280 2.69 -12.28 15.46
CA SER A 280 1.80 -11.71 14.44
C SER A 280 1.15 -12.80 13.57
N ILE A 281 -0.19 -12.93 13.67
CA ILE A 281 -0.97 -13.91 12.89
C ILE A 281 -1.01 -13.47 11.42
N PRO A 282 -0.51 -14.27 10.46
CA PRO A 282 -0.39 -13.84 9.07
C PRO A 282 -1.70 -14.04 8.28
N THR A 283 -2.57 -13.02 8.23
CA THR A 283 -3.69 -13.00 7.28
C THR A 283 -3.16 -12.87 5.84
N THR A 284 -3.30 -13.93 5.05
CA THR A 284 -2.75 -13.99 3.69
C THR A 284 -3.46 -13.01 2.73
N SER A 285 -2.74 -12.53 1.72
CA SER A 285 -3.26 -11.57 0.71
C SER A 285 -4.47 -12.06 -0.11
N LEU A 286 -4.74 -13.38 -0.13
CA LEU A 286 -5.97 -13.93 -0.72
C LEU A 286 -7.23 -13.55 0.08
N SER A 287 -7.14 -13.45 1.40
CA SER A 287 -8.24 -13.03 2.27
C SER A 287 -8.65 -11.58 1.99
N GLU A 288 -7.67 -10.72 1.74
CA GLU A 288 -7.86 -9.31 1.40
C GLU A 288 -8.40 -9.12 -0.02
N ALA A 289 -7.90 -9.90 -0.99
CA ALA A 289 -8.44 -9.93 -2.35
C ALA A 289 -9.94 -10.31 -2.39
N ARG A 290 -10.39 -11.32 -1.63
CA ARG A 290 -11.83 -11.64 -1.51
C ARG A 290 -12.63 -10.49 -0.89
N ARG A 291 -12.11 -9.87 0.18
CA ARG A 291 -12.74 -8.69 0.83
C ARG A 291 -13.01 -7.58 -0.18
N ILE A 292 -12.02 -7.24 -1.01
CA ILE A 292 -12.10 -6.17 -2.01
C ILE A 292 -13.09 -6.51 -3.12
N PHE A 293 -13.09 -7.76 -3.60
CA PHE A 293 -14.01 -8.21 -4.64
C PHE A 293 -15.49 -8.15 -4.19
N LEU A 294 -15.80 -8.69 -3.01
CA LEU A 294 -17.17 -8.71 -2.48
C LEU A 294 -17.73 -7.29 -2.23
N ARG A 295 -16.88 -6.36 -1.76
CA ARG A 295 -17.26 -4.95 -1.54
C ARG A 295 -17.62 -4.21 -2.83
N ARG A 296 -17.07 -4.61 -4.00
CA ARG A 296 -17.38 -3.95 -5.28
C ARG A 296 -18.74 -4.35 -5.86
N LYS A 297 -19.11 -5.64 -5.85
CA LYS A 297 -20.42 -6.06 -6.41
C LYS A 297 -21.60 -5.37 -5.69
N GLN A 298 -21.48 -5.15 -4.38
CA GLN A 298 -22.44 -4.39 -3.57
C GLN A 298 -22.58 -2.89 -3.96
N GLN A 299 -21.57 -2.29 -4.61
CA GLN A 299 -21.59 -0.89 -5.03
C GLN A 299 -22.18 -0.70 -6.44
N GLU A 300 -22.06 -1.67 -7.33
CA GLU A 300 -22.61 -1.58 -8.69
C GLU A 300 -24.13 -1.78 -8.74
N ALA A 301 -24.68 -2.65 -7.88
CA ALA A 301 -26.14 -2.78 -7.70
C ALA A 301 -26.84 -1.45 -7.34
N LYS A 302 -26.11 -0.48 -6.77
CA LYS A 302 -26.62 0.84 -6.38
C LYS A 302 -26.38 1.94 -7.45
N ARG A 303 -25.80 1.62 -8.62
CA ARG A 303 -25.36 2.63 -9.62
C ARG A 303 -26.21 2.75 -10.89
N ILE A 304 -27.31 2.02 -11.04
CA ILE A 304 -28.37 2.39 -11.99
C ILE A 304 -29.17 3.54 -11.35
N SER A 305 -29.06 4.76 -11.87
CA SER A 305 -29.60 5.96 -11.21
C SER A 305 -30.36 6.92 -12.12
N LYS A 306 -31.65 7.11 -11.77
CA LYS A 306 -32.44 8.37 -11.92
C LYS A 306 -32.79 8.76 -13.39
N SER A 307 -33.82 9.56 -13.69
CA SER A 307 -34.63 10.49 -12.86
C SER A 307 -36.07 10.73 -13.39
N LEU A 308 -37.00 11.00 -12.46
CA LEU A 308 -38.12 11.98 -12.49
C LEU A 308 -38.91 12.29 -13.80
N THR A 309 -40.24 12.09 -13.78
CA THR A 309 -41.28 13.12 -14.05
C THR A 309 -42.71 12.57 -13.79
N TRP A 310 -43.74 13.42 -13.96
CA TRP A 310 -45.16 13.19 -13.63
C TRP A 310 -46.06 13.73 -14.78
N GLN A 311 -47.29 13.26 -15.03
CA GLN A 311 -48.03 12.14 -14.43
C GLN A 311 -48.82 11.30 -15.50
N PRO A 312 -50.17 11.19 -15.66
CA PRO A 312 -50.76 10.08 -16.43
C PRO A 312 -51.76 10.44 -17.57
N GLN A 313 -51.86 9.58 -18.60
CA GLN A 313 -53.17 9.06 -19.08
C GLN A 313 -53.04 7.87 -20.05
N ARG A 314 -54.19 7.31 -20.46
CA ARG A 314 -54.38 6.04 -21.18
C ARG A 314 -53.81 6.00 -22.62
N ALA A 315 -53.28 4.85 -23.03
CA ALA A 315 -53.67 4.14 -24.26
C ALA A 315 -53.07 2.71 -24.30
N GLN A 316 -53.69 1.80 -25.06
CA GLN A 316 -53.12 0.48 -25.40
C GLN A 316 -52.36 0.54 -26.72
N ILE A 317 -51.37 -0.35 -26.93
CA ILE A 317 -51.15 -1.20 -28.12
C ILE A 317 -49.82 -1.98 -27.95
N ALA A 318 -49.77 -3.21 -28.46
CA ALA A 318 -48.65 -4.13 -28.24
C ALA A 318 -47.55 -4.03 -29.32
N ARG A 319 -46.26 -4.17 -28.93
CA ARG A 319 -45.19 -4.59 -29.86
C ARG A 319 -44.00 -5.27 -29.19
N MET A 320 -43.67 -6.46 -29.71
CA MET A 320 -42.40 -7.23 -29.65
C MET A 320 -41.34 -6.89 -28.57
N LYS A 321 -41.00 -7.90 -27.75
CA LYS A 321 -39.78 -7.92 -26.93
C LYS A 321 -38.53 -7.71 -27.80
N ARG A 322 -37.76 -6.64 -27.55
CA ARG A 322 -36.36 -6.52 -28.01
C ARG A 322 -35.43 -6.96 -26.87
N LEU A 323 -34.63 -7.99 -27.12
CA LEU A 323 -33.55 -8.39 -26.22
C LEU A 323 -32.45 -7.33 -26.25
N THR A 324 -32.13 -6.74 -25.09
CA THR A 324 -30.88 -6.00 -24.91
C THR A 324 -29.72 -6.99 -24.80
N PRO A 325 -28.54 -6.71 -25.42
CA PRO A 325 -27.41 -7.62 -25.36
C PRO A 325 -26.78 -7.62 -23.96
N ALA A 326 -26.57 -8.80 -23.40
CA ALA A 326 -25.92 -8.96 -22.10
C ALA A 326 -24.44 -8.56 -22.16
N LEU A 327 -23.99 -7.77 -21.18
CA LEU A 327 -22.57 -7.47 -20.99
C LEU A 327 -21.84 -8.75 -20.59
N THR A 328 -20.84 -9.15 -21.38
CA THR A 328 -19.99 -10.30 -21.08
C THR A 328 -18.65 -9.80 -20.56
N GLU A 329 -18.48 -9.77 -19.24
CA GLU A 329 -17.18 -9.41 -18.66
C GLU A 329 -16.15 -10.50 -18.95
N SER A 330 -14.95 -10.08 -19.32
CA SER A 330 -13.80 -10.97 -19.47
C SER A 330 -12.53 -10.29 -18.97
N PHE A 331 -11.83 -10.97 -18.08
CA PHE A 331 -10.62 -10.50 -17.44
C PHE A 331 -9.42 -10.96 -18.27
N PHE A 332 -8.64 -10.01 -18.77
CA PHE A 332 -7.39 -10.29 -19.46
C PHE A 332 -6.21 -9.77 -18.63
N TYR A 333 -5.06 -10.40 -18.79
CA TYR A 333 -3.81 -9.93 -18.18
C TYR A 333 -2.92 -9.41 -19.30
N SER A 334 -2.65 -8.11 -19.30
CA SER A 334 -1.69 -7.52 -20.22
C SER A 334 -0.28 -7.79 -19.70
N GLU A 335 0.53 -8.47 -20.50
CA GLU A 335 1.94 -8.73 -20.15
C GLU A 335 2.80 -7.46 -20.28
N GLU A 336 2.28 -6.42 -20.93
CA GLU A 336 2.94 -5.12 -21.13
C GLU A 336 2.67 -4.17 -19.95
N THR A 337 1.44 -4.11 -19.42
CA THR A 337 1.09 -3.26 -18.28
C THR A 337 1.27 -3.94 -16.93
N ASN A 338 1.47 -5.27 -16.93
CA ASN A 338 1.62 -6.13 -15.76
C ASN A 338 0.43 -6.06 -14.78
N LYS A 339 -0.76 -5.73 -15.30
CA LYS A 339 -2.03 -5.56 -14.56
C LYS A 339 -3.11 -6.51 -15.11
N VAL A 340 -4.12 -6.79 -14.27
CA VAL A 340 -5.37 -7.41 -14.70
C VAL A 340 -6.29 -6.30 -15.20
N GLU A 341 -6.77 -6.42 -16.43
CA GLU A 341 -7.60 -5.43 -17.10
C GLU A 341 -8.96 -6.05 -17.46
N THR A 342 -10.03 -5.31 -17.19
CA THR A 342 -11.41 -5.72 -17.50
C THR A 342 -11.88 -5.01 -18.77
N VAL A 343 -11.97 -5.74 -19.88
CA VAL A 343 -12.34 -5.14 -21.17
C VAL A 343 -13.86 -5.19 -21.35
N LEU A 344 -14.53 -4.08 -21.03
CA LEU A 344 -15.98 -3.94 -21.13
C LEU A 344 -16.41 -3.61 -22.59
N GLY A 345 -16.14 -4.56 -23.49
CA GLY A 345 -16.22 -4.37 -24.95
C GLY A 345 -17.65 -4.34 -25.50
N ARG A 346 -18.13 -3.16 -25.92
CA ARG A 346 -19.32 -3.04 -26.79
C ARG A 346 -19.01 -3.50 -28.21
N THR A 347 -19.26 -4.77 -28.51
CA THR A 347 -18.98 -5.39 -29.82
C THR A 347 -20.07 -5.13 -30.86
N ASN A 348 -20.02 -3.97 -31.51
CA ASN A 348 -20.75 -3.77 -32.78
C ASN A 348 -20.06 -4.56 -33.91
N LYS A 349 -20.33 -5.87 -34.02
CA LYS A 349 -19.91 -6.69 -35.17
C LYS A 349 -21.03 -7.62 -35.67
N VAL A 350 -21.10 -7.69 -37.00
CA VAL A 350 -21.97 -8.55 -37.83
C VAL A 350 -21.83 -10.03 -37.41
N PRO A 351 -22.90 -10.85 -37.44
CA PRO A 351 -22.86 -12.24 -36.96
C PRO A 351 -21.81 -13.11 -37.67
N GLY A 352 -20.74 -13.45 -36.93
CA GLY A 352 -19.69 -14.36 -37.39
C GLY A 352 -19.04 -15.12 -36.23
N ILE A 353 -19.30 -16.44 -36.20
CA ILE A 353 -18.60 -17.50 -35.43
C ILE A 353 -18.12 -17.10 -34.01
N ARG A 354 -18.94 -17.43 -32.99
CA ARG A 354 -18.57 -17.31 -31.57
C ARG A 354 -17.38 -18.22 -31.23
N LYS A 355 -16.17 -17.66 -31.10
CA LYS A 355 -15.09 -18.29 -30.31
C LYS A 355 -15.26 -17.85 -28.86
N GLY A 356 -15.75 -18.75 -28.01
CA GLY A 356 -15.99 -18.48 -26.59
C GLY A 356 -14.71 -18.17 -25.81
N ILE A 357 -14.84 -17.35 -24.77
CA ILE A 357 -13.79 -17.10 -23.78
C ILE A 357 -13.45 -18.44 -23.12
N ARG A 358 -12.17 -18.83 -23.12
CA ARG A 358 -11.74 -20.12 -22.52
C ARG A 358 -11.79 -20.01 -20.99
N LYS A 359 -12.52 -20.89 -20.33
CA LYS A 359 -12.45 -21.10 -18.87
C LYS A 359 -11.04 -21.60 -18.55
N GLU A 360 -10.26 -20.84 -17.80
CA GLU A 360 -8.86 -21.15 -17.54
C GLU A 360 -8.77 -22.35 -16.58
N SER A 361 -8.44 -23.52 -17.12
CA SER A 361 -8.36 -24.77 -16.38
C SER A 361 -6.96 -25.04 -15.82
N ILE A 362 -6.94 -25.73 -14.67
CA ILE A 362 -5.76 -26.36 -14.09
C ILE A 362 -5.94 -27.88 -14.14
N PRO A 363 -4.90 -28.70 -13.86
CA PRO A 363 -5.05 -30.14 -13.76
C PRO A 363 -6.09 -30.51 -12.68
N ALA A 364 -6.93 -31.52 -12.93
CA ALA A 364 -8.00 -31.92 -11.99
C ALA A 364 -7.47 -32.28 -10.59
N ASN A 365 -6.29 -32.90 -10.51
CA ASN A 365 -5.57 -33.20 -9.26
C ASN A 365 -4.89 -31.98 -8.60
N GLU A 366 -5.17 -30.76 -9.08
CA GLU A 366 -4.84 -29.50 -8.42
C GLU A 366 -6.10 -28.69 -8.06
N GLU A 367 -7.31 -29.10 -8.49
CA GLU A 367 -8.56 -28.40 -8.17
C GLU A 367 -8.93 -28.60 -6.69
N PHE A 368 -9.14 -29.84 -6.26
CA PHE A 368 -9.50 -30.26 -4.90
C PHE A 368 -8.28 -30.32 -3.96
N VAL A 369 -7.48 -29.25 -3.93
CA VAL A 369 -6.26 -29.17 -3.12
C VAL A 369 -6.22 -27.81 -2.42
N SER A 370 -5.89 -27.76 -1.13
CA SER A 370 -5.78 -26.47 -0.41
C SER A 370 -4.61 -25.63 -0.94
N SER A 371 -4.66 -24.30 -0.81
CA SER A 371 -3.52 -23.44 -1.20
C SER A 371 -2.24 -23.76 -0.42
N SER A 372 -2.36 -24.23 0.83
CA SER A 372 -1.22 -24.66 1.66
C SER A 372 -0.57 -25.93 1.13
N GLU A 373 -1.38 -26.97 0.89
CA GLU A 373 -0.95 -28.25 0.34
C GLU A 373 -0.41 -28.11 -1.09
N TRP A 374 -1.07 -27.32 -1.93
CA TRP A 374 -0.60 -27.00 -3.28
C TRP A 374 0.77 -26.33 -3.24
N LEU A 375 1.03 -25.44 -2.27
CA LEU A 375 2.36 -24.85 -2.03
C LEU A 375 3.36 -25.84 -1.37
N SER A 376 2.91 -26.86 -0.65
CA SER A 376 3.79 -27.93 -0.16
C SER A 376 4.47 -28.69 -1.30
N LYS A 377 3.78 -28.79 -2.45
CA LYS A 377 4.28 -29.39 -3.70
C LYS A 377 4.96 -28.36 -4.63
N TYR A 378 4.39 -27.16 -4.74
CA TYR A 378 4.77 -26.19 -5.79
C TYR A 378 5.35 -24.85 -5.30
N SER A 379 5.65 -24.66 -4.02
CA SER A 379 6.42 -23.48 -3.58
C SER A 379 7.85 -23.48 -4.14
N THR A 380 8.50 -22.30 -4.15
CA THR A 380 9.93 -22.17 -4.48
C THR A 380 10.82 -23.09 -3.64
N LYS A 381 10.48 -23.27 -2.36
CA LYS A 381 11.14 -24.21 -1.43
C LYS A 381 10.95 -25.67 -1.87
N ALA A 382 9.72 -26.08 -2.19
CA ALA A 382 9.38 -27.45 -2.60
C ALA A 382 9.96 -27.82 -3.97
N GLN A 383 9.83 -26.93 -4.95
CA GLN A 383 10.46 -27.05 -6.28
C GLN A 383 11.99 -26.84 -6.23
N ARG A 384 12.54 -26.50 -5.06
CA ARG A 384 13.97 -26.28 -4.81
C ARG A 384 14.60 -25.18 -5.69
N VAL A 385 13.79 -24.23 -6.13
CA VAL A 385 14.18 -23.05 -6.92
C VAL A 385 14.68 -21.97 -5.96
N SER A 386 15.99 -21.93 -5.75
CA SER A 386 16.65 -20.95 -4.87
C SER A 386 18.07 -20.65 -5.35
N LEU A 387 18.47 -19.38 -5.34
CA LEU A 387 19.84 -18.96 -5.62
C LEU A 387 20.85 -19.69 -4.73
N ALA A 388 20.53 -19.92 -3.45
CA ALA A 388 21.39 -20.67 -2.54
C ALA A 388 21.59 -22.14 -2.94
N ARG A 389 20.70 -22.72 -3.77
CA ARG A 389 20.85 -24.07 -4.35
C ARG A 389 21.56 -24.03 -5.69
N LEU A 390 21.27 -23.06 -6.56
CA LEU A 390 22.04 -22.82 -7.79
C LEU A 390 23.54 -22.68 -7.45
N LEU A 391 23.85 -21.85 -6.44
CA LEU A 391 25.19 -21.60 -5.91
C LEU A 391 25.70 -22.69 -4.93
N SER A 392 24.90 -23.74 -4.67
CA SER A 392 25.32 -24.95 -3.93
C SER A 392 25.20 -26.22 -4.79
N GLY A 393 25.37 -26.07 -6.12
CA GLY A 393 25.59 -27.19 -7.02
C GLY A 393 26.91 -27.94 -6.73
N ILE A 394 27.34 -28.75 -7.70
CA ILE A 394 28.48 -29.68 -7.58
C ILE A 394 29.85 -28.95 -7.48
N GLY A 395 29.87 -27.62 -7.51
CA GLY A 395 31.08 -26.79 -7.34
C GLY A 395 31.79 -27.02 -6.00
N CYS A 396 33.11 -27.16 -6.09
CA CYS A 396 34.01 -27.49 -4.98
C CYS A 396 33.82 -26.56 -3.76
N ARG A 397 33.58 -27.16 -2.59
CA ARG A 397 33.77 -26.49 -1.29
C ARG A 397 35.27 -26.21 -1.13
N HIS A 398 35.64 -24.98 -0.81
CA HIS A 398 37.02 -24.67 -0.46
C HIS A 398 37.36 -25.35 0.88
N ARG A 399 38.41 -26.20 0.91
CA ARG A 399 38.95 -26.83 2.13
C ARG A 399 40.29 -26.18 2.48
N THR A 400 40.29 -25.31 3.48
CA THR A 400 41.51 -24.87 4.18
C THR A 400 41.93 -25.92 5.22
N GLU A 401 42.25 -27.13 4.74
CA GLU A 401 42.76 -28.23 5.57
C GLU A 401 44.26 -28.42 5.30
N VAL A 402 45.06 -28.45 6.37
CA VAL A 402 46.51 -28.68 6.29
C VAL A 402 46.76 -30.18 6.35
N ILE A 403 46.90 -30.82 5.19
CA ILE A 403 47.26 -32.23 5.10
C ILE A 403 48.72 -32.37 5.52
N ARG A 404 49.03 -33.25 6.49
CA ARG A 404 50.40 -33.51 6.98
C ARG A 404 50.89 -34.94 6.62
N PRO A 405 51.59 -35.10 5.50
CA PRO A 405 52.53 -36.20 5.30
C PRO A 405 53.90 -35.64 4.87
N GLY A 406 54.91 -35.71 5.75
CA GLY A 406 56.30 -35.35 5.42
C GLY A 406 56.58 -33.84 5.33
N SER A 407 56.88 -33.22 6.47
CA SER A 407 57.68 -31.98 6.69
C SER A 407 57.46 -30.69 5.86
N MET A 408 56.65 -30.64 4.80
CA MET A 408 56.51 -29.48 3.93
C MET A 408 55.12 -28.83 4.04
N GLN A 409 55.06 -27.54 4.42
CA GLN A 409 53.81 -26.81 4.62
C GLN A 409 53.17 -26.34 3.30
N VAL A 410 52.57 -27.27 2.55
CA VAL A 410 51.82 -26.93 1.32
C VAL A 410 50.40 -26.46 1.67
N SER A 411 50.25 -25.17 1.96
CA SER A 411 48.92 -24.54 1.99
C SER A 411 48.29 -24.53 0.60
N ALA A 412 46.99 -24.82 0.48
CA ALA A 412 46.26 -24.90 -0.80
C ALA A 412 45.97 -23.54 -1.46
N ARG A 413 46.92 -22.59 -1.39
CA ARG A 413 46.81 -21.23 -1.96
C ARG A 413 46.66 -21.20 -3.48
N TYR A 414 47.04 -22.26 -4.19
CA TYR A 414 47.01 -22.34 -5.67
C TYR A 414 45.62 -22.13 -6.29
N CYS A 415 44.53 -22.28 -5.52
CA CYS A 415 43.16 -21.99 -5.97
C CYS A 415 42.54 -20.72 -5.38
N ALA A 416 43.26 -19.92 -4.60
CA ALA A 416 42.70 -18.73 -3.92
C ALA A 416 42.20 -17.67 -4.92
N ASP A 417 43.05 -17.30 -5.87
CA ASP A 417 42.74 -16.28 -6.89
C ASP A 417 42.19 -16.88 -8.20
N LEU A 418 42.50 -18.14 -8.48
CA LEU A 418 42.25 -18.80 -9.77
C LEU A 418 40.75 -18.91 -10.13
N PHE A 419 39.88 -19.05 -9.12
CA PHE A 419 38.42 -19.08 -9.28
C PHE A 419 37.77 -18.10 -8.30
N PRO A 420 36.69 -17.37 -8.68
CA PRO A 420 36.01 -16.49 -7.74
C PRO A 420 35.45 -17.28 -6.56
N LEU A 421 35.45 -16.68 -5.37
CA LEU A 421 34.92 -17.29 -4.16
C LEU A 421 33.63 -16.59 -3.73
N ILE A 422 32.63 -17.37 -3.31
CA ILE A 422 31.39 -16.86 -2.70
C ILE A 422 31.08 -17.58 -1.39
N GLN A 423 30.49 -16.85 -0.45
CA GLN A 423 30.03 -17.41 0.82
C GLN A 423 28.54 -17.75 0.74
N VAL A 424 28.21 -19.04 0.76
CA VAL A 424 26.82 -19.52 0.72
C VAL A 424 26.52 -20.25 2.03
N ARG A 425 25.59 -19.70 2.84
CA ARG A 425 25.23 -20.23 4.17
C ARG A 425 26.48 -20.46 5.04
N GLY A 426 27.32 -19.43 5.15
CA GLY A 426 28.58 -19.44 5.91
C GLY A 426 29.75 -20.19 5.24
N LYS A 427 29.51 -21.01 4.21
CA LYS A 427 30.55 -21.86 3.58
C LYS A 427 31.10 -21.21 2.31
N THR A 428 32.41 -21.04 2.26
CA THR A 428 33.12 -20.54 1.06
C THR A 428 33.18 -21.63 -0.02
N ARG A 429 32.78 -21.26 -1.24
CA ARG A 429 32.73 -22.12 -2.43
C ARG A 429 33.35 -21.41 -3.63
N HIS A 430 33.94 -22.17 -4.54
CA HIS A 430 34.32 -21.64 -5.85
C HIS A 430 33.06 -21.40 -6.70
N PHE A 431 32.98 -20.23 -7.32
CA PHE A 431 31.86 -19.81 -8.16
C PHE A 431 31.99 -20.45 -9.55
N GLN A 432 31.16 -21.45 -9.83
CA GLN A 432 31.13 -22.14 -11.12
C GLN A 432 29.69 -22.43 -11.52
N LEU A 433 29.20 -21.66 -12.49
CA LEU A 433 27.91 -21.87 -13.16
C LEU A 433 28.14 -21.91 -14.67
N THR A 434 27.57 -22.90 -15.36
CA THR A 434 27.51 -22.88 -16.82
C THR A 434 26.32 -22.03 -17.29
N PRO A 435 26.32 -21.50 -18.53
CA PRO A 435 25.17 -20.83 -19.10
C PRO A 435 23.89 -21.68 -19.01
N ASP A 436 23.99 -23.00 -19.18
CA ASP A 436 22.86 -23.93 -19.12
C ASP A 436 22.24 -24.01 -17.73
N GLN A 437 23.05 -23.94 -16.66
CA GLN A 437 22.52 -23.89 -15.29
C GLN A 437 21.75 -22.58 -15.03
N CYS A 438 22.24 -21.45 -15.56
CA CYS A 438 21.54 -20.17 -15.49
C CYS A 438 20.24 -20.19 -16.31
N ASN A 439 20.29 -20.64 -17.56
CA ASN A 439 19.14 -20.73 -18.47
C ASN A 439 18.07 -21.68 -17.94
N ASN A 440 18.47 -22.84 -17.39
CA ASN A 440 17.57 -23.80 -16.74
C ASN A 440 16.94 -23.21 -15.46
N PHE A 441 17.70 -22.48 -14.65
CA PHE A 441 17.16 -21.79 -13.47
C PHE A 441 16.15 -20.70 -13.86
N GLU A 442 16.44 -19.89 -14.88
CA GLU A 442 15.53 -18.89 -15.43
C GLU A 442 14.24 -19.55 -15.97
N LEU A 443 14.37 -20.66 -16.71
CA LEU A 443 13.23 -21.42 -17.22
C LEU A 443 12.39 -22.03 -16.09
N GLN A 444 13.00 -22.54 -15.02
CA GLN A 444 12.31 -23.02 -13.82
C GLN A 444 11.52 -21.88 -13.14
N VAL A 445 12.14 -20.70 -12.94
CA VAL A 445 11.46 -19.51 -12.40
C VAL A 445 10.29 -19.07 -13.29
N ARG A 446 10.51 -18.97 -14.61
CA ARG A 446 9.49 -18.57 -15.60
C ARG A 446 8.31 -19.54 -15.62
N ASN A 447 8.56 -20.85 -15.58
CA ASN A 447 7.52 -21.88 -15.54
C ASN A 447 6.76 -21.88 -14.21
N LEU A 448 7.45 -21.64 -13.10
CA LEU A 448 6.84 -21.55 -11.77
C LEU A 448 5.91 -20.33 -11.65
N LEU A 449 6.34 -19.16 -12.15
CA LEU A 449 5.51 -17.96 -12.24
C LEU A 449 4.27 -18.19 -13.13
N LYS A 450 4.42 -18.86 -14.29
CA LYS A 450 3.29 -19.26 -15.14
C LYS A 450 2.29 -20.15 -14.39
N ARG A 451 2.76 -21.14 -13.61
CA ARG A 451 1.91 -21.99 -12.78
C ARG A 451 1.19 -21.21 -11.67
N TYR A 452 1.90 -20.33 -10.94
CA TYR A 452 1.26 -19.45 -9.93
C TYR A 452 0.17 -18.57 -10.55
N ARG A 453 0.44 -17.96 -11.72
CA ARG A 453 -0.53 -17.12 -12.43
C ARG A 453 -1.79 -17.90 -12.84
N LYS A 454 -1.65 -19.11 -13.41
CA LYS A 454 -2.77 -20.00 -13.72
C LYS A 454 -3.61 -20.35 -12.49
N ARG A 455 -2.96 -20.80 -11.40
CA ARG A 455 -3.64 -21.16 -10.14
C ARG A 455 -4.37 -19.96 -9.52
N LEU A 456 -3.78 -18.76 -9.58
CA LEU A 456 -4.41 -17.53 -9.10
C LEU A 456 -5.63 -17.14 -9.93
N PHE A 457 -5.56 -17.19 -11.27
CA PHE A 457 -6.73 -16.92 -12.13
C PHE A 457 -7.87 -17.92 -11.91
N TRP A 458 -7.55 -19.21 -11.72
CA TRP A 458 -8.54 -20.23 -11.39
C TRP A 458 -9.19 -20.00 -10.01
N LEU A 459 -8.42 -19.57 -9.00
CA LEU A 459 -8.93 -19.22 -7.67
C LEU A 459 -9.80 -17.95 -7.66
N LEU A 460 -9.53 -17.00 -8.56
CA LEU A 460 -10.29 -15.75 -8.74
C LEU A 460 -11.47 -15.89 -9.72
N SER A 461 -11.70 -17.08 -10.28
CA SER A 461 -12.85 -17.36 -11.14
C SER A 461 -14.11 -17.73 -10.34
N SER A 462 -15.29 -17.55 -10.94
CA SER A 462 -16.56 -18.00 -10.34
C SER A 462 -16.60 -19.54 -10.21
N PRO A 463 -17.18 -20.10 -9.13
CA PRO A 463 -17.67 -19.41 -7.91
C PRO A 463 -16.60 -19.25 -6.80
N ARG A 464 -15.39 -19.80 -6.96
CA ARG A 464 -14.29 -19.81 -5.96
C ARG A 464 -13.84 -18.44 -5.46
N VAL A 465 -14.14 -17.38 -6.21
CA VAL A 465 -13.93 -15.99 -5.81
C VAL A 465 -14.81 -15.58 -4.61
N TYR A 466 -15.97 -16.21 -4.41
CA TYR A 466 -16.91 -15.86 -3.33
C TYR A 466 -16.50 -16.45 -1.97
N LEU A 467 -16.47 -17.78 -1.84
CA LEU A 467 -16.12 -18.49 -0.60
C LEU A 467 -14.74 -19.14 -0.67
N GLY A 468 -14.44 -19.84 -1.76
CA GLY A 468 -13.16 -20.50 -1.99
C GLY A 468 -13.28 -21.81 -2.73
N VAL A 469 -12.24 -22.63 -2.64
CA VAL A 469 -12.35 -24.06 -2.92
C VAL A 469 -12.98 -24.67 -1.68
N LEU A 470 -14.10 -25.36 -1.87
CA LEU A 470 -14.70 -26.23 -0.86
C LEU A 470 -13.95 -27.58 -0.95
N LEU A 471 -13.52 -28.12 0.19
CA LEU A 471 -12.67 -29.32 0.26
C LEU A 471 -13.25 -30.41 1.17
N GLU A 472 -14.30 -30.08 1.92
CA GLU A 472 -14.91 -30.88 2.96
C GLU A 472 -16.13 -31.62 2.40
N ASP A 473 -16.25 -32.93 2.65
CA ASP A 473 -17.37 -33.76 2.17
C ASP A 473 -18.74 -33.38 2.77
N CYS A 474 -18.74 -32.59 3.86
CA CYS A 474 -19.93 -32.12 4.55
C CYS A 474 -19.79 -30.63 4.87
N ILE A 475 -20.72 -29.81 4.36
CA ILE A 475 -20.64 -28.34 4.37
C ILE A 475 -21.95 -27.77 4.91
N ILE A 476 -21.87 -26.91 5.91
CA ILE A 476 -23.03 -26.24 6.52
C ILE A 476 -22.91 -24.74 6.29
N PHE A 477 -23.84 -24.17 5.51
CA PHE A 477 -23.92 -22.73 5.27
C PHE A 477 -24.77 -22.05 6.35
N VAL A 478 -24.13 -21.33 7.27
CA VAL A 478 -24.81 -20.39 8.17
C VAL A 478 -24.90 -19.04 7.47
N ILE A 479 -26.13 -18.52 7.29
CA ILE A 479 -26.41 -17.36 6.43
C ILE A 479 -27.14 -16.30 7.26
N ASP A 480 -26.62 -15.07 7.29
CA ASP A 480 -27.34 -13.93 7.85
C ASP A 480 -28.46 -13.48 6.89
N ILE A 481 -29.68 -13.46 7.43
CA ILE A 481 -30.91 -13.00 6.77
C ILE A 481 -31.58 -11.84 7.54
N SER A 482 -30.81 -11.15 8.40
CA SER A 482 -31.24 -9.96 9.14
C SER A 482 -31.76 -8.85 8.22
N ALA A 483 -32.57 -7.92 8.77
CA ALA A 483 -33.09 -6.78 8.01
C ALA A 483 -31.97 -5.92 7.37
N SER A 484 -30.79 -5.84 8.01
CA SER A 484 -29.57 -5.22 7.47
C SER A 484 -29.14 -5.80 6.12
N MET A 485 -29.39 -7.09 5.86
CA MET A 485 -29.03 -7.79 4.64
C MET A 485 -30.06 -7.62 3.50
N GLN A 486 -31.22 -6.99 3.75
CA GLN A 486 -32.31 -6.88 2.79
C GLN A 486 -31.91 -6.23 1.45
N CYS A 487 -30.94 -5.32 1.44
CA CYS A 487 -30.44 -4.69 0.21
C CYS A 487 -29.38 -5.51 -0.56
N VAL A 488 -29.01 -6.71 -0.08
CA VAL A 488 -28.00 -7.60 -0.68
C VAL A 488 -28.50 -9.05 -0.84
N VAL A 489 -29.63 -9.42 -0.24
CA VAL A 489 -30.08 -10.83 -0.14
C VAL A 489 -30.27 -11.53 -1.51
N GLU A 490 -30.82 -10.85 -2.53
CA GLU A 490 -30.90 -11.44 -3.89
C GLU A 490 -29.52 -11.62 -4.54
N ASP A 491 -28.62 -10.66 -4.31
CA ASP A 491 -27.23 -10.68 -4.76
C ASP A 491 -26.41 -11.75 -4.00
N LEU A 492 -26.90 -12.25 -2.86
CA LEU A 492 -26.35 -13.39 -2.12
C LEU A 492 -26.92 -14.72 -2.63
N LYS A 493 -28.24 -14.80 -2.89
CA LYS A 493 -28.89 -15.97 -3.50
C LYS A 493 -28.23 -16.36 -4.83
N GLU A 494 -28.01 -15.41 -5.73
CA GLU A 494 -27.35 -15.67 -7.04
C GLU A 494 -25.94 -16.29 -6.87
N LYS A 495 -25.19 -15.86 -5.84
CA LYS A 495 -23.85 -16.40 -5.57
C LYS A 495 -23.94 -17.81 -4.98
N LEU A 496 -24.85 -18.03 -4.04
CA LEU A 496 -25.08 -19.35 -3.42
C LEU A 496 -25.58 -20.37 -4.43
N GLU A 497 -26.50 -19.99 -5.32
CA GLU A 497 -26.95 -20.83 -6.44
C GLU A 497 -25.78 -21.29 -7.31
N ARG A 498 -24.87 -20.38 -7.69
CA ARG A 498 -23.65 -20.73 -8.45
C ARG A 498 -22.68 -21.60 -7.66
N ILE A 499 -22.51 -21.37 -6.36
CA ILE A 499 -21.67 -22.22 -5.49
C ILE A 499 -22.24 -23.64 -5.46
N ILE A 500 -23.55 -23.79 -5.25
CA ILE A 500 -24.24 -25.08 -5.20
C ILE A 500 -24.09 -25.80 -6.55
N TRP A 501 -24.51 -25.19 -7.66
CA TRP A 501 -24.49 -25.85 -8.97
C TRP A 501 -23.09 -26.09 -9.55
N GLU A 502 -22.13 -25.17 -9.39
CA GLU A 502 -20.79 -25.35 -9.98
C GLU A 502 -19.80 -26.12 -9.10
N ASP A 503 -19.92 -26.08 -7.76
CA ASP A 503 -18.90 -26.63 -6.85
C ASP A 503 -19.44 -27.59 -5.75
N VAL A 504 -20.77 -27.74 -5.55
CA VAL A 504 -21.36 -28.73 -4.61
C VAL A 504 -22.11 -29.87 -5.32
N CYS A 505 -22.75 -29.61 -6.46
CA CYS A 505 -23.46 -30.62 -7.27
C CYS A 505 -22.57 -31.30 -8.32
N LYS A 506 -21.29 -31.50 -8.01
CA LYS A 506 -20.30 -32.20 -8.84
C LYS A 506 -20.13 -33.66 -8.41
#